data_AF-A0A920G1W6-F1
#
_entry.id   AF-A0A920G1W6-F1
#
_cell.length_a   1.000
_cell.length_b   1.000
_cell.length_c   1.000
_cell.angle_alpha   90.00
_cell.angle_beta   90.00
_cell.angle_gamma   90.00
#
_symmetry.space_group_name_H-M   'P 1'
#
loop_
_entity.id
_entity.type
_entity.pdbx_description
1 polymer ?
#
loop_
_entity_poly.entity_id
_entity_poly.type
_entity_poly.pdbx_seq_one_letter_code
_entity_poly.pdbx_strand_id
1 'polypeptide(L)'
;MHQALAEDAPILHDDRFPDGFPEAPTNLATHISLTVGDPDTAFETAEVVMEQTYRCPCAIRATLSPMPAWRGLMPRGVSICGAARKGISRCALHFSRYRR
;
A
#
# COMPACT_ATOMS: atom_id res chain seq x y z
N MET A 1 15.18 -5.94 2.13
CA MET A 1 14.39 -5.71 0.90
C MET A 1 14.96 -6.49 -0.27
N HIS A 2 16.26 -6.38 -0.56
CA HIS A 2 16.90 -7.03 -1.73
C HIS A 2 16.73 -8.55 -1.82
N GLN A 3 16.66 -9.27 -0.69
CA GLN A 3 16.48 -10.72 -0.69
C GLN A 3 15.17 -11.19 -1.33
N ALA A 4 14.09 -10.41 -1.24
CA ALA A 4 12.82 -10.79 -1.85
C ALA A 4 12.85 -10.66 -3.39
N LEU A 5 13.81 -9.89 -3.93
CA LEU A 5 14.00 -9.69 -5.37
C LEU A 5 15.11 -10.60 -5.94
N ALA A 6 15.69 -11.49 -5.13
CA ALA A 6 16.68 -12.45 -5.62
C ALA A 6 16.02 -13.45 -6.58
N GLU A 7 16.77 -13.97 -7.54
CA GLU A 7 16.26 -14.88 -8.57
C GLU A 7 15.73 -16.20 -7.99
N ASP A 8 16.28 -16.61 -6.84
CA ASP A 8 15.91 -17.82 -6.11
C ASP A 8 14.85 -17.58 -5.02
N ALA A 9 14.36 -16.34 -4.88
CA ALA A 9 13.36 -16.01 -3.88
C ALA A 9 12.01 -16.69 -4.20
N PRO A 10 11.30 -17.22 -3.18
CA PRO A 10 9.98 -17.78 -3.39
C PRO A 10 9.02 -16.68 -3.86
N ILE A 11 8.23 -16.97 -4.88
CA ILE A 11 7.19 -16.07 -5.40
C ILE A 11 6.03 -16.01 -4.42
N LEU A 12 5.69 -14.79 -3.98
CA LEU A 12 4.60 -14.54 -3.02
C LEU A 12 3.22 -14.45 -3.68
N HIS A 13 3.17 -13.89 -4.90
CA HIS A 13 1.95 -13.65 -5.66
C HIS A 13 2.21 -13.99 -7.12
N ASP A 14 1.44 -14.94 -7.65
CA ASP A 14 1.47 -15.38 -9.06
C ASP A 14 0.50 -14.59 -9.94
N ASP A 15 -0.42 -13.83 -9.33
CA ASP A 15 -1.51 -13.11 -9.96
C ASP A 15 -1.25 -11.59 -10.13
N ARG A 16 -0.07 -11.10 -9.74
CA ARG A 16 0.26 -9.67 -9.73
C ARG A 16 1.51 -9.36 -10.54
N PHE A 17 1.32 -8.57 -11.59
CA PHE A 17 2.38 -8.10 -12.46
C PHE A 17 2.40 -6.57 -12.44
N PRO A 18 3.55 -5.93 -12.17
CA PRO A 18 3.70 -4.51 -12.35
C PRO A 18 3.56 -4.14 -13.84
N ASP A 19 2.88 -3.03 -14.11
CA ASP A 19 2.76 -2.50 -15.47
C ASP A 19 4.16 -2.20 -16.06
N GLY A 20 4.44 -2.75 -17.26
CA GLY A 20 5.69 -2.52 -17.98
C GLY A 20 6.90 -3.36 -17.55
N PHE A 21 6.72 -4.36 -16.67
CA PHE A 21 7.75 -5.33 -16.28
C PHE A 21 7.49 -6.71 -16.93
N PRO A 22 8.51 -7.59 -17.05
CA PRO A 22 8.38 -8.89 -17.72
C PRO A 22 7.24 -9.75 -17.15
N GLU A 23 6.60 -10.55 -18.01
CA GLU A 23 5.45 -11.41 -17.68
C GLU A 23 5.76 -12.56 -16.72
N ALA A 24 7.01 -12.71 -16.27
CA ALA A 24 7.37 -13.67 -15.24
C ALA A 24 6.96 -13.11 -13.85
N PRO A 25 6.39 -13.94 -12.96
CA PRO A 25 5.97 -13.46 -11.65
C PRO A 25 7.19 -13.01 -10.85
N THR A 26 7.13 -11.79 -10.32
CA THR A 26 8.19 -11.20 -9.50
C THR A 26 7.61 -10.73 -8.18
N ASN A 27 8.43 -10.67 -7.14
CA ASN A 27 8.05 -10.08 -5.85
C ASN A 27 8.03 -8.54 -5.87
N LEU A 28 8.11 -7.92 -7.06
CA LEU A 28 7.93 -6.48 -7.24
C LEU A 28 6.43 -6.17 -7.24
N ALA A 29 5.94 -5.44 -6.25
CA ALA A 29 4.52 -5.11 -6.18
C ALA A 29 4.12 -3.99 -7.15
N THR A 30 4.95 -2.94 -7.28
CA THR A 30 4.70 -1.77 -8.13
C THR A 30 6.01 -1.03 -8.36
N HIS A 31 6.23 -0.49 -9.56
CA HIS A 31 7.30 0.47 -9.86
C HIS A 31 6.71 1.85 -10.04
N ILE A 32 7.14 2.83 -9.24
CA ILE A 32 6.63 4.21 -9.29
C ILE A 32 7.81 5.15 -9.48
N SER A 33 7.84 5.84 -10.61
CA SER A 33 8.77 6.94 -10.85
C SER A 33 8.02 8.27 -10.72
N LEU A 34 8.48 9.13 -9.82
CA LEU A 34 7.93 10.46 -9.61
C LEU A 34 9.06 11.48 -9.75
N THR A 35 8.92 12.38 -10.71
CA THR A 35 9.86 13.49 -10.91
C THR A 35 9.10 14.80 -10.69
N VAL A 36 9.70 15.73 -9.97
CA VAL A 36 9.16 17.08 -9.75
C VAL A 36 10.23 18.09 -10.11
N GLY A 37 9.93 19.00 -11.04
CA GLY A 37 10.90 19.96 -11.56
C GLY A 37 11.86 19.34 -12.58
N ASP A 38 13.07 19.90 -12.67
CA ASP A 38 14.14 19.47 -13.57
C ASP A 38 15.37 19.03 -12.74
N PRO A 39 15.46 17.74 -12.37
CA PRO A 39 16.57 17.24 -11.58
C PRO A 39 17.90 17.29 -12.34
N ASP A 40 17.90 17.07 -13.66
CA ASP A 40 19.13 16.95 -14.45
C ASP A 40 19.90 18.29 -14.45
N THR A 41 19.22 19.39 -14.76
CA THR A 41 19.82 20.74 -14.68
C THR A 41 20.24 21.09 -13.25
N ALA A 42 19.47 20.67 -12.24
CA ALA A 42 19.80 20.94 -10.84
C ALA A 42 21.07 20.21 -10.40
N PHE A 43 21.29 18.98 -10.87
CA PHE A 43 22.53 18.24 -10.60
C PHE A 43 23.74 18.81 -11.36
N GLU A 44 23.56 19.27 -12.61
CA GLU A 44 24.64 19.87 -13.40
C GLU A 44 25.15 21.20 -12.82
N THR A 45 24.25 21.99 -12.22
CA THR A 45 24.56 23.32 -11.69
C THR A 45 24.91 23.32 -10.20
N ALA A 46 24.80 22.19 -9.51
CA ALA A 46 25.06 22.09 -8.08
C ALA A 46 26.56 22.20 -7.77
N GLU A 47 26.91 23.08 -6.82
CA GLU A 47 28.28 23.20 -6.32
C GLU A 47 28.72 21.98 -5.49
N VAL A 48 27.77 21.36 -4.78
CA VAL A 48 27.99 20.17 -3.96
C VAL A 48 26.83 19.21 -4.13
N VAL A 49 27.14 17.95 -4.45
CA VAL A 49 26.18 16.86 -4.50
C VAL A 49 26.43 15.91 -3.34
N MET A 50 25.40 15.61 -2.55
CA MET A 50 25.47 14.63 -1.47
C MET A 50 24.47 13.52 -1.72
N GLU A 51 24.94 12.28 -1.68
CA GLU A 51 24.10 11.10 -1.70
C GLU A 51 24.06 10.47 -0.31
N GLN A 52 22.87 10.12 0.16
CA GLN A 52 22.71 9.46 1.44
C GLN A 52 21.59 8.43 1.41
N THR A 53 21.90 7.25 1.95
CA THR A 53 20.93 6.17 2.10
C THR A 53 20.35 6.20 3.51
N TYR A 54 19.02 6.37 3.61
CA TYR A 54 18.29 6.33 4.86
C TYR A 54 17.42 5.07 4.96
N ARG A 55 17.24 4.56 6.19
CA ARG A 55 16.33 3.46 6.48
C ARG A 55 15.29 3.92 7.49
N CYS A 56 14.03 3.89 7.10
CA CYS A 56 12.90 4.14 8.00
C CYS A 56 12.38 2.79 8.50
N PRO A 57 12.55 2.44 9.79
CA PRO A 57 12.04 1.19 10.31
C PRO A 57 10.50 1.17 10.22
N CYS A 58 9.94 -0.01 10.01
CA CYS A 58 8.49 -0.20 10.09
C CYS A 58 8.06 0.05 11.54
N ALA A 59 7.28 1.11 11.75
CA ALA A 59 6.69 1.43 13.04
C ALA A 59 5.18 1.15 12.98
N ILE A 60 4.67 0.46 13.99
CA ILE A 60 3.23 0.26 14.14
C ILE A 60 2.62 1.44 14.89
N ARG A 61 1.45 1.90 14.44
CA ARG A 61 0.67 2.87 15.21
C ARG A 61 0.08 2.16 16.43
N ALA A 62 0.73 2.31 17.59
CA ALA A 62 0.27 1.77 18.86
C ALA A 62 -0.91 2.58 19.41
N THR A 63 -2.10 2.39 18.86
CA THR A 63 -3.33 2.97 19.42
C THR A 63 -3.66 2.30 20.74
N LEU A 64 -3.95 3.10 21.78
CA LEU A 64 -4.31 2.60 23.11
C LEU A 64 -5.59 1.74 23.08
N SER A 65 -6.58 2.16 22.29
CA SER A 65 -7.80 1.39 22.10
C SER A 65 -7.59 0.30 21.06
N PRO A 66 -8.11 -0.93 21.26
CA PRO A 66 -8.19 -1.92 20.19
C PRO A 66 -9.01 -1.37 19.01
N MET A 67 -9.00 -2.06 17.88
CA MET A 67 -9.83 -1.71 16.72
C MET A 67 -11.13 -2.55 16.72
N PRO A 68 -12.18 -2.19 17.50
CA PRO A 68 -13.41 -2.95 17.52
C PRO A 68 -14.20 -2.73 16.23
N ALA A 69 -14.92 -3.77 15.84
CA ALA A 69 -15.98 -3.72 14.83
C ALA A 69 -17.17 -4.54 15.33
N TRP A 70 -18.38 -4.03 15.13
CA TRP A 70 -19.62 -4.73 15.42
C TRP A 70 -20.60 -4.56 14.25
N ARG A 71 -21.46 -5.55 14.05
CA ARG A 71 -22.49 -5.55 13.03
C ARG A 71 -23.80 -6.02 13.64
N GLY A 72 -24.85 -5.20 13.49
CA GLY A 72 -26.22 -5.55 13.84
C GLY A 72 -27.06 -5.75 12.59
N LEU A 73 -27.80 -6.85 12.51
CA LEU A 73 -28.81 -7.07 11.48
C LEU A 73 -30.19 -6.81 12.07
N MET A 74 -30.93 -5.88 11.48
CA MET A 74 -32.28 -5.52 11.91
C MET A 74 -33.32 -6.41 11.20
N PRO A 75 -34.52 -6.63 11.78
CA PRO A 75 -35.57 -7.52 11.25
C PRO A 75 -36.13 -7.16 9.85
N ARG A 76 -35.70 -6.04 9.25
CA ARG A 76 -36.09 -5.59 7.89
C ARG A 76 -34.94 -5.61 6.88
N GLY A 77 -33.88 -6.39 7.14
CA GLY A 77 -32.73 -6.50 6.25
C GLY A 77 -31.81 -5.27 6.23
N VAL A 78 -32.01 -4.34 7.17
CA VAL A 78 -31.10 -3.21 7.41
C VAL A 78 -29.92 -3.70 8.23
N SER A 79 -28.70 -3.47 7.74
CA SER A 79 -27.47 -3.76 8.48
C SER A 79 -26.86 -2.48 9.00
N ILE A 80 -26.58 -2.43 10.30
CA ILE A 80 -25.83 -1.35 10.94
C ILE A 80 -24.45 -1.89 11.30
N CYS A 81 -23.40 -1.12 11.03
CA CYS A 81 -22.02 -1.48 11.33
C CYS A 81 -21.35 -0.32 12.05
N GLY A 82 -20.74 -0.58 13.19
CA GLY A 82 -19.87 0.35 13.89
C GLY A 82 -18.45 -0.18 13.91
N ALA A 83 -17.47 0.65 13.56
CA ALA A 83 -16.07 0.28 13.60
C ALA A 83 -15.19 1.49 13.91
N ALA A 84 -14.12 1.29 14.67
CA ALA A 84 -13.13 2.34 14.93
C ALA A 84 -12.26 2.59 13.67
N ARG A 85 -12.77 3.40 12.74
CA ARG A 85 -12.11 3.70 11.45
C ARG A 85 -12.14 5.19 11.11
N LYS A 86 -11.08 5.66 10.43
CA LYS A 86 -11.09 6.94 9.71
C LYS A 86 -11.64 6.69 8.29
N GLY A 87 -12.63 7.46 7.84
CA GLY A 87 -13.24 7.34 6.51
C GLY A 87 -14.40 6.35 6.42
N ILE A 88 -15.47 6.55 7.20
CA ILE A 88 -16.61 5.64 7.33
C ILE A 88 -17.37 5.37 6.02
N SER A 89 -17.42 6.35 5.11
CA SER A 89 -18.11 6.25 3.81
C SER A 89 -17.52 5.20 2.87
N ARG A 90 -16.19 4.97 2.89
CA ARG A 90 -15.55 3.91 2.09
C ARG A 90 -15.94 2.49 2.52
N CYS A 91 -16.29 2.29 3.80
CA CYS A 91 -16.72 0.99 4.30
C CYS A 91 -18.14 0.63 3.85
N ALA A 92 -19.04 1.62 3.79
CA ALA A 92 -20.41 1.42 3.32
C ALA A 92 -20.44 0.88 1.88
N LEU A 93 -19.54 1.36 1.01
CA LEU A 93 -19.38 0.90 -0.37
C LEU A 93 -18.82 -0.53 -0.48
N HIS A 94 -18.04 -0.99 0.48
CA HIS A 94 -17.52 -2.36 0.47
C HIS A 94 -18.57 -3.37 0.93
N PHE A 95 -19.41 -3.00 1.91
CA PHE A 95 -20.52 -3.84 2.36
C PHE A 95 -21.65 -4.00 1.33
N SER A 96 -21.87 -3.02 0.44
CA SER A 96 -22.84 -3.17 -0.65
C SER A 96 -22.34 -4.12 -1.75
N ARG A 97 -21.02 -4.19 -1.98
CA ARG A 97 -20.40 -5.08 -2.99
C ARG A 97 -20.34 -6.54 -2.58
N TYR A 98 -20.34 -6.85 -1.28
CA TYR A 98 -20.36 -8.21 -0.73
C TYR A 98 -21.77 -8.82 -0.58
N ARG A 99 -22.84 -8.12 -1.02
CA ARG A 99 -24.15 -8.73 -1.27
C ARG A 99 -24.15 -9.35 -2.67
N ARG A 100 -23.51 -10.50 -2.83
CA ARG A 100 -23.80 -11.48 -3.88
C ARG A 100 -23.83 -12.85 -3.24
#